data_AF-X0T0W1-F1
#
_entry.id   AF-X0T0W1-F1
#
_cell.length_a   1.000
_cell.length_b   1.000
_cell.length_c   1.000
_cell.angle_alpha   90.00
_cell.angle_beta   90.00
_cell.angle_gamma   90.00
#
_symmetry.space_group_name_H-M   'P 1'
#
loop_
_entity.id
_entity.type
_entity.pdbx_description
1 polymer ?
#
loop_
_entity_poly.entity_id
_entity_poly.type
_entity_poly.pdbx_seq_one_letter_code
_entity_poly.pdbx_strand_id
1 'polypeptide(L)' 'MEITNKVGLHVRPASILVEIARKFKSDVWIERDGKEANGKSVIS' A
#
# COMPACT_ATOMS: atom_id res chain seq x y z
N MET A 1 -11.65 1.80 5.22
CA MET A 1 -11.28 2.85 4.24
C MET A 1 -11.67 2.36 2.86
N GLU A 2 -12.14 3.25 1.99
CA GLU A 2 -12.59 2.89 0.63
C GLU A 2 -11.69 3.56 -0.41
N ILE A 3 -11.29 2.81 -1.45
CA ILE A 3 -10.56 3.36 -2.59
C ILE A 3 -11.59 3.77 -3.64
N THR A 4 -11.79 5.07 -3.77
CA THR A 4 -12.75 5.65 -4.73
C THR A 4 -12.21 5.73 -6.15
N ASN A 5 -10.89 5.55 -6.34
CA ASN A 5 -10.29 5.50 -7.66
C ASN A 5 -10.73 4.21 -8.38
N LYS A 6 -11.37 4.37 -9.55
CA LYS A 6 -11.88 3.26 -10.37
C LYS A 6 -10.80 2.26 -10.79
N VAL A 7 -9.53 2.69 -10.88
CA VAL A 7 -8.38 1.84 -11.24
C VAL A 7 -7.75 1.20 -9.99
N GLY A 8 -8.22 1.56 -8.79
CA GLY A 8 -7.70 1.06 -7.52
C GLY A 8 -6.32 1.62 -7.17
N LEU A 9 -5.63 0.94 -6.25
CA LEU A 9 -4.26 1.24 -5.83
C LEU A 9 -3.25 0.68 -6.85
N HIS A 10 -3.19 1.32 -8.01
CA HIS A 10 -2.23 1.01 -9.06
C HIS A 10 -0.83 1.55 -8.74
N VAL A 11 0.14 1.27 -9.61
CA VAL A 11 1.58 1.49 -9.38
C VAL A 11 1.92 2.94 -8.94
N ARG A 12 1.30 3.96 -9.52
CA ARG A 12 1.58 5.37 -9.19
C ARG A 12 1.28 5.71 -7.71
N PRO A 13 0.04 5.60 -7.22
CA PRO A 13 -0.27 5.87 -5.81
C PRO A 13 0.36 4.84 -4.87
N ALA A 14 0.55 3.59 -5.30
CA ALA A 14 1.26 2.57 -4.52
C ALA A 14 2.71 2.96 -4.23
N SER A 15 3.45 3.46 -5.23
CA SER A 15 4.84 3.91 -5.04
C SER A 15 4.96 5.06 -4.04
N ILE A 16 4.01 6.01 -4.08
CA ILE A 16 3.97 7.12 -3.11
C ILE A 16 3.71 6.60 -1.70
N LEU A 17 2.75 5.67 -1.54
CA LEU A 17 2.48 5.03 -0.25
C LEU A 17 3.72 4.33 0.29
N VAL A 18 4.40 3.55 -0.55
CA VAL A 18 5.62 2.83 -0.17
C VAL A 18 6.75 3.78 0.24
N GLU A 19 6.95 4.87 -0.50
CA GLU A 19 7.95 5.88 -0.16
C GLU A 19 7.67 6.51 1.22
N ILE A 20 6.40 6.80 1.52
CA ILE A 20 5.98 7.33 2.82
C ILE A 20 6.17 6.27 3.92
N ALA A 21 5.70 5.04 3.69
CA ALA A 21 5.78 3.95 4.67
C ALA A 21 7.23 3.63 5.07
N ARG A 22 8.18 3.76 4.15
CA ARG A 22 9.62 3.56 4.40
C ARG A 22 10.23 4.61 5.34
N LYS A 23 9.61 5.77 5.52
CA LYS A 23 10.08 6.81 6.46
C LYS A 23 9.89 6.41 7.93
N PHE A 24 9.10 5.37 8.19
CA PHE A 24 8.78 4.92 9.54
C PHE A 24 9.54 3.63 9.89
N LYS A 25 9.97 3.53 11.15
CA LYS A 25 10.62 2.33 11.68
C LYS A 25 9.63 1.15 11.81
N SER A 26 8.37 1.44 12.15
CA SER A 26 7.32 0.43 12.33
C SER A 26 7.06 -0.39 11.08
N ASP A 27 6.68 -1.65 11.23
CA ASP A 27 6.14 -2.43 10.12
C ASP A 27 4.78 -1.88 9.68
N VAL A 28 4.57 -1.86 8.36
CA VAL A 28 3.36 -1.31 7.75
C VAL A 28 2.76 -2.41 6.89
N TRP A 29 1.49 -2.72 7.13
CA TRP A 29 0.75 -3.77 6.43
C TRP A 29 -0.55 -3.20 5.87
N ILE A 30 -0.98 -3.75 4.73
CA ILE A 30 -2.25 -3.42 4.09
C ILE A 30 -3.01 -4.73 3.91
N GLU A 31 -4.25 -4.76 4.36
CA GLU A 31 -5.14 -5.90 4.18
C GLU A 31 -6.31 -5.53 3.26
N ARG A 32 -6.62 -6.42 2.32
CA ARG A 32 -7.85 -6.35 1.52
C ARG A 32 -8.40 -7.74 1.29
N ASP A 33 -9.66 -7.96 1.65
CA ASP A 33 -10.38 -9.22 1.43
C ASP A 33 -9.59 -10.45 1.96
N GLY A 34 -8.99 -10.32 3.16
CA GLY A 34 -8.18 -11.36 3.81
C GLY A 34 -6.79 -11.57 3.21
N LYS A 35 -6.36 -10.76 2.23
CA LYS A 35 -5.01 -10.78 1.69
C LYS A 35 -4.20 -9.63 2.28
N GLU A 36 -3.07 -9.98 2.89
CA GLU A 36 -2.11 -9.03 3.44
C GLU A 36 -0.98 -8.75 2.46
N ALA A 37 -0.53 -7.50 2.43
CA ALA A 37 0.64 -7.06 1.68
C ALA A 37 1.50 -6.14 2.56
N ASN A 38 2.81 -6.20 2.36
CA ASN A 38 3.74 -5.30 3.05
C ASN A 38 3.66 -3.89 2.44
N GLY A 39 3.22 -2.92 3.23
CA GLY A 39 3.06 -1.52 2.81
C GLY A 39 4.37 -0.78 2.50
N LYS A 40 5.54 -1.39 2.72
CA LYS A 40 6.87 -0.88 2.34
C LYS A 40 7.41 -1.50 1.04
N SER A 41 6.63 -2.36 0.38
CA SER A 41 6.96 -3.00 -0.90
C SER A 41 5.93 -2.63 -1.97
N VAL A 42 6.41 -2.39 -3.20
CA VAL A 42 5.54 -2.21 -4.38
C VAL A 42 5.11 -3.57 -4.96
N ILE A 43 5.83 -4.63 -4.60
CA ILE A 43 5.66 -5.99 -5.13
C ILE A 43 4.81 -6.81 -4.17
N SER A 44 3.77 -7.46 -4.69
CA SER A 44 2.95 -8.50 -4.06
C SER A 44 3.04 -9.77 -4.89
#